data_AF-A0A965NS02-F1
#
_entry.id   AF-A0A965NS02-F1
#
_cell.length_a   1.000
_cell.length_b   1.000
_cell.length_c   1.000
_cell.angle_alpha   90.00
_cell.angle_beta   90.00
_cell.angle_gamma   90.00
#
_symmetry.space_group_name_H-M   'P 1'
#
loop_
_entity.id
_entity.type
_entity.pdbx_description
1 polymer ?
#
loop_
_entity_poly.entity_id
_entity_poly.type
_entity_poly.pdbx_seq_one_letter_code
_entity_poly.pdbx_strand_id
1 'polypeptide(L)'
;MSLARVVALGGGHGLAATLTSLRSITDQITAIVTVADNGGSSGRLRQEFPIFPPGDLRMALAALCADDDWGRSWAEIMQYRFTSDGPLDGHAVGNLLLAALWDRDEDPVAGLDRVGALLKVVGRVLPMAAVPLDIEATFTTSIGRINVRGQVEVATTKGKLESLRLLPENPAARSEALAAISQADVITMGPGSWISSVLPHLMVPAQREAIVNSKATKIVLLNLDANSLNSGDEYAGYSAEDHLHLLQKYA
;
A
#
# COMPACT_ATOMS: atom_id res chain seq x y z
N MET A 1 3.91 15.15 -27.02
CA MET A 1 3.51 15.51 -25.64
C MET A 1 4.28 14.59 -24.71
N SER A 2 4.94 15.09 -23.66
CA SER A 2 5.53 14.19 -22.68
C SER A 2 4.41 13.42 -21.99
N LEU A 3 4.59 12.12 -21.77
CA LEU A 3 3.64 11.32 -20.99
C LEU A 3 3.57 11.89 -19.56
N ALA A 4 2.37 11.91 -18.99
CA ALA A 4 2.15 12.45 -17.64
C ALA A 4 2.83 11.58 -16.59
N ARG A 5 3.52 12.20 -15.61
CA ARG A 5 4.08 11.53 -14.44
C ARG A 5 2.97 11.29 -13.43
N VAL A 6 2.67 10.03 -13.17
CA VAL A 6 1.58 9.62 -12.28
C VAL A 6 2.14 8.97 -11.03
N VAL A 7 1.78 9.51 -9.87
CA VAL A 7 2.01 8.89 -8.57
C VAL A 7 0.72 8.20 -8.12
N ALA A 8 0.80 6.95 -7.70
CA ALA A 8 -0.32 6.20 -7.16
C ALA A 8 -0.04 5.77 -5.73
N LEU A 9 -0.88 6.23 -4.80
CA LEU A 9 -0.78 5.98 -3.36
C LEU A 9 -1.79 4.91 -2.95
N GLY A 10 -1.35 3.86 -2.26
CA GLY A 10 -2.23 2.87 -1.65
C GLY A 10 -1.55 1.58 -1.23
N GLY A 11 -2.33 0.50 -1.23
CA GLY A 11 -1.89 -0.86 -0.93
C GLY A 11 -2.79 -1.91 -1.57
N GLY A 12 -2.40 -3.17 -1.43
CA GLY A 12 -3.18 -4.33 -1.82
C GLY A 12 -3.72 -4.34 -3.25
N HIS A 13 -4.90 -4.96 -3.41
CA HIS A 13 -5.52 -5.23 -4.71
C HIS A 13 -6.04 -3.97 -5.42
N GLY A 14 -6.54 -2.99 -4.66
CA GLY A 14 -7.07 -1.75 -5.22
C GLY A 14 -5.98 -0.95 -5.94
N LEU A 15 -4.82 -0.78 -5.29
CA LEU A 15 -3.65 -0.16 -5.93
C LEU A 15 -3.18 -0.98 -7.14
N ALA A 16 -3.10 -2.31 -7.03
CA ALA A 16 -2.67 -3.17 -8.14
C ALA A 16 -3.56 -3.01 -9.40
N ALA A 17 -4.87 -2.86 -9.22
CA ALA A 17 -5.81 -2.60 -10.32
C ALA A 17 -5.57 -1.21 -10.95
N THR A 18 -5.34 -0.18 -10.14
CA THR A 18 -4.98 1.18 -10.61
C THR A 18 -3.68 1.15 -11.41
N LEU A 19 -2.64 0.50 -10.89
CA LEU A 19 -1.33 0.41 -11.56
C LEU A 19 -1.41 -0.35 -12.89
N THR A 20 -2.15 -1.46 -12.93
CA THR A 20 -2.40 -2.22 -14.15
C THR A 20 -3.08 -1.37 -15.22
N SER A 21 -4.06 -0.55 -14.82
CA SER A 21 -4.76 0.35 -15.74
C SER A 21 -3.84 1.49 -16.22
N LEU A 22 -3.06 2.09 -15.32
CA LEU A 22 -2.16 3.19 -15.63
C LEU A 22 -1.07 2.82 -16.65
N ARG A 23 -0.60 1.57 -16.67
CA ARG A 23 0.38 1.09 -17.67
C ARG A 23 -0.08 1.26 -19.11
N SER A 24 -1.39 1.28 -19.36
CA SER A 24 -1.95 1.52 -20.69
C SER A 24 -1.96 3.00 -21.10
N ILE A 25 -1.68 3.91 -20.16
CA ILE A 25 -1.79 5.36 -20.31
C ILE A 25 -0.41 6.03 -20.33
N THR A 26 0.50 5.61 -19.45
CA THR A 26 1.83 6.21 -19.29
C THR A 26 2.84 5.18 -18.81
N ASP A 27 4.12 5.38 -19.12
CA ASP A 27 5.24 4.63 -18.55
C ASP A 27 5.88 5.34 -17.35
N GLN A 28 5.50 6.59 -17.08
CA GLN A 28 6.01 7.42 -15.98
C GLN A 28 5.19 7.21 -14.70
N ILE A 29 5.16 5.96 -14.21
CA ILE A 29 4.37 5.57 -13.02
C ILE A 29 5.28 5.44 -11.81
N THR A 30 4.88 6.00 -10.67
CA THR A 30 5.47 5.69 -9.37
C THR A 30 4.39 5.23 -8.40
N ALA A 31 4.44 3.96 -8.00
CA ALA A 31 3.62 3.43 -6.91
C ALA A 31 4.29 3.75 -5.58
N ILE A 32 3.61 4.45 -4.68
CA ILE A 32 4.04 4.63 -3.29
C ILE A 32 3.11 3.78 -2.44
N VAL A 33 3.68 2.79 -1.77
CA VAL A 33 2.95 1.66 -1.20
C VAL A 33 3.00 1.70 0.32
N THR A 34 1.87 1.40 0.97
CA THR A 34 1.81 1.21 2.42
C THR A 34 2.76 0.11 2.89
N VAL A 35 3.30 0.28 4.10
CA VAL A 35 4.25 -0.65 4.72
C VAL A 35 3.77 -1.09 6.11
N ALA A 36 2.45 -1.23 6.24
CA ALA A 36 1.77 -1.59 7.48
C ALA A 36 1.22 -3.03 7.52
N ASP A 37 1.15 -3.72 6.38
CA ASP A 37 0.56 -5.05 6.23
C ASP A 37 1.13 -6.06 7.25
N ASN A 38 0.23 -6.71 8.00
CA ASN A 38 0.56 -7.75 8.97
C ASN A 38 -0.13 -9.08 8.67
N GLY A 39 -0.71 -9.25 7.48
CA GLY A 39 -1.49 -10.42 7.09
C GLY A 39 -0.68 -11.56 6.48
N GLY A 40 -1.14 -12.79 6.69
CA GLY A 40 -0.69 -14.00 6.00
C GLY A 40 0.83 -14.15 5.91
N SER A 41 1.33 -14.38 4.69
CA SER A 41 2.78 -14.55 4.43
C SER A 41 3.63 -13.34 4.84
N SER A 42 3.09 -12.12 4.72
CA SER A 42 3.78 -10.87 5.06
C SER A 42 3.96 -10.75 6.57
N GLY A 43 2.88 -11.00 7.31
CA GLY A 43 2.86 -11.04 8.77
C GLY A 43 3.82 -12.08 9.36
N ARG A 44 3.82 -13.31 8.84
CA ARG A 44 4.75 -14.36 9.30
C ARG A 44 6.21 -13.96 9.11
N LEU A 45 6.57 -13.42 7.95
CA LEU A 45 7.94 -12.95 7.69
C LEU A 45 8.35 -11.81 8.63
N ARG A 46 7.45 -10.89 8.97
CA ARG A 46 7.71 -9.80 9.92
C ARG A 46 7.91 -10.26 11.36
N GLN A 47 7.37 -11.42 11.73
CA GLN A 47 7.58 -12.01 13.05
C GLN A 47 8.97 -12.67 13.16
N GLU A 48 9.49 -13.16 12.04
CA GLU A 48 10.78 -13.86 11.98
C GLU A 48 11.94 -12.90 11.68
N PHE A 49 11.71 -11.88 10.86
CA PHE A 49 12.75 -10.97 10.37
C PHE A 49 12.36 -9.49 10.60
N PRO A 50 13.31 -8.62 10.99
CA PRO A 50 13.08 -7.19 11.20
C PRO A 50 13.03 -6.41 9.88
N ILE A 51 12.17 -6.84 8.95
CA ILE A 51 12.08 -6.32 7.58
C ILE A 51 10.76 -5.56 7.33
N PHE A 52 10.68 -4.90 6.17
CA PHE A 52 9.42 -4.34 5.66
C PHE A 52 8.41 -5.45 5.34
N PRO A 53 7.09 -5.21 5.47
CA PRO A 53 6.09 -6.12 4.93
C PRO A 53 6.22 -6.19 3.40
N PRO A 54 6.54 -7.36 2.83
CA PRO A 54 6.72 -7.47 1.38
C PRO A 54 5.40 -7.53 0.61
N GLY A 55 4.28 -7.86 1.26
CA GLY A 55 3.01 -8.23 0.62
C GLY A 55 2.52 -7.24 -0.45
N ASP A 56 2.23 -6.01 -0.02
CA ASP A 56 1.70 -4.96 -0.90
C ASP A 56 2.74 -4.45 -1.91
N LEU A 57 4.02 -4.36 -1.49
CA LEU A 57 5.12 -3.96 -2.37
C LEU A 57 5.31 -4.96 -3.52
N ARG A 58 5.26 -6.25 -3.23
CA ARG A 58 5.26 -7.35 -4.21
C ARG A 58 4.07 -7.25 -5.15
N MET A 59 2.88 -6.93 -4.65
CA MET A 59 1.70 -6.74 -5.50
C MET A 59 1.86 -5.59 -6.47
N ALA A 60 2.40 -4.45 -6.00
CA ALA A 60 2.70 -3.31 -6.87
C ALA A 60 3.73 -3.66 -7.95
N LEU A 61 4.80 -4.40 -7.60
CA LEU A 61 5.80 -4.86 -8.57
C LEU A 61 5.18 -5.76 -9.64
N ALA A 62 4.37 -6.73 -9.25
CA ALA A 62 3.69 -7.62 -10.20
C ALA A 62 2.70 -6.85 -11.09
N ALA A 63 1.96 -5.90 -10.53
CA ALA A 63 1.02 -5.07 -11.27
C ALA A 63 1.69 -4.15 -12.30
N LEU A 64 2.97 -3.83 -12.10
CA LEU A 64 3.78 -3.01 -13.01
C LEU A 64 4.63 -3.83 -14.00
N CYS A 65 4.66 -5.15 -13.93
CA CYS A 65 5.32 -5.98 -14.95
C CYS A 65 4.73 -5.69 -16.34
N ALA A 66 5.54 -5.69 -17.41
CA ALA A 66 5.04 -5.43 -18.76
C ALA A 66 4.00 -6.47 -19.22
N ASP A 67 3.11 -6.10 -20.16
CA ASP A 67 2.14 -7.04 -20.77
C ASP A 67 2.74 -7.80 -21.98
N ASP A 68 3.98 -8.26 -21.82
CA ASP A 68 4.65 -9.20 -22.71
C ASP A 68 4.82 -10.55 -22.01
N ASP A 69 5.29 -11.57 -22.73
CA ASP A 69 5.41 -12.93 -22.17
C ASP A 69 6.38 -13.00 -20.98
N TRP A 70 7.42 -12.16 -20.97
CA TRP A 70 8.37 -12.07 -19.87
C TRP A 70 7.70 -11.49 -18.61
N GLY A 71 7.08 -10.33 -18.76
CA GLY A 71 6.42 -9.62 -17.67
C GLY A 71 5.24 -10.41 -17.09
N ARG A 72 4.41 -11.01 -17.94
CA ARG A 72 3.30 -11.88 -17.48
C ARG A 72 3.80 -13.09 -16.69
N SER A 73 4.81 -13.80 -17.21
CA SER A 73 5.39 -14.96 -16.53
C SER A 73 5.99 -14.59 -15.17
N TRP A 74 6.73 -13.48 -15.10
CA TRP A 74 7.31 -13.00 -13.85
C TRP A 74 6.27 -12.46 -12.86
N ALA A 75 5.20 -11.81 -13.35
CA ALA A 75 4.08 -11.41 -12.50
C ALA A 75 3.41 -12.64 -11.85
N GLU A 76 3.18 -13.71 -12.63
CA GLU A 76 2.66 -14.98 -12.11
C GLU A 76 3.60 -15.60 -11.05
N ILE A 77 4.91 -15.65 -11.31
CA ILE A 77 5.90 -16.17 -10.34
C ILE A 77 5.91 -15.33 -9.07
N MET A 78 5.90 -14.00 -9.18
CA MET A 78 5.83 -13.09 -8.02
C MET A 78 4.52 -13.28 -7.25
N GLN A 79 3.45 -13.69 -7.91
CA GLN A 79 2.16 -13.99 -7.29
C GLN A 79 2.02 -15.43 -6.77
N TYR A 80 2.86 -16.35 -7.23
CA TYR A 80 2.79 -17.77 -6.86
C TYR A 80 2.93 -17.95 -5.35
N ARG A 81 2.00 -18.73 -4.79
CA ARG A 81 2.01 -19.16 -3.39
C ARG A 81 2.27 -20.66 -3.34
N PHE A 82 3.19 -21.06 -2.47
CA PHE A 82 3.40 -22.47 -2.20
C PHE A 82 2.14 -23.10 -1.60
N THR A 83 1.91 -24.35 -1.95
CA THR A 83 0.90 -25.22 -1.33
C THR A 83 1.60 -26.45 -0.82
N SER A 84 1.58 -26.67 0.49
CA SER A 84 2.26 -27.79 1.14
C SER A 84 1.72 -28.01 2.56
N ASP A 85 2.10 -29.10 3.22
CA ASP A 85 1.82 -29.30 4.64
C ASP A 85 2.95 -28.77 5.56
N GLY A 86 3.93 -28.05 5.00
CA GLY A 86 5.14 -27.60 5.69
C GLY A 86 5.18 -26.09 5.99
N PRO A 87 6.27 -25.60 6.60
CA PRO A 87 6.40 -24.19 7.01
C PRO A 87 6.30 -23.17 5.87
N LEU A 88 6.60 -23.58 4.63
CA LEU A 88 6.51 -22.70 3.46
C LEU A 88 5.07 -22.53 2.95
N ASP A 89 4.10 -23.29 3.46
CA ASP A 89 2.72 -23.23 2.97
C ASP A 89 2.13 -21.82 2.99
N GLY A 90 1.57 -21.39 1.87
CA GLY A 90 0.99 -20.07 1.70
C GLY A 90 1.98 -18.90 1.58
N HIS A 91 3.30 -19.12 1.71
CA HIS A 91 4.29 -18.09 1.39
C HIS A 91 4.25 -17.76 -0.10
N ALA A 92 4.24 -16.46 -0.41
CA ALA A 92 4.41 -16.01 -1.79
C ALA A 92 5.90 -16.00 -2.15
N VAL A 93 6.27 -16.50 -3.32
CA VAL A 93 7.67 -16.51 -3.79
C VAL A 93 8.25 -15.09 -3.80
N GLY A 94 7.50 -14.11 -4.30
CA GLY A 94 7.94 -12.72 -4.31
C GLY A 94 8.15 -12.13 -2.91
N ASN A 95 7.42 -12.61 -1.89
CA ASN A 95 7.65 -12.18 -0.51
C ASN A 95 9.00 -12.71 0.02
N LEU A 96 9.32 -13.97 -0.26
CA LEU A 96 10.60 -14.58 0.13
C LEU A 96 11.77 -13.91 -0.58
N LEU A 97 11.62 -13.55 -1.86
CA LEU A 97 12.64 -12.82 -2.61
C LEU A 97 12.94 -11.47 -1.98
N LEU A 98 11.91 -10.66 -1.69
CA LEU A 98 12.09 -9.35 -1.05
C LEU A 98 12.66 -9.49 0.36
N ALA A 99 12.17 -10.46 1.14
CA ALA A 99 12.70 -10.75 2.48
C ALA A 99 14.20 -11.09 2.43
N ALA A 100 14.63 -11.92 1.49
CA ALA A 100 16.03 -12.30 1.33
C ALA A 100 16.94 -11.12 0.96
N LEU A 101 16.44 -10.09 0.26
CA LEU A 101 17.21 -8.89 -0.02
C LEU A 101 17.37 -8.03 1.24
N TRP A 102 16.27 -7.79 1.96
CA TRP A 102 16.29 -6.91 3.14
C TRP A 102 16.95 -7.54 4.37
N ASP A 103 16.82 -8.86 4.56
CA ASP A 103 17.51 -9.60 5.63
C ASP A 103 19.04 -9.61 5.43
N ARG A 104 19.51 -9.41 4.20
CA ARG A 104 20.94 -9.25 3.87
C ARG A 104 21.42 -7.79 4.02
N ASP A 105 20.70 -6.98 4.79
CA ASP A 105 20.97 -5.56 5.03
C ASP A 105 20.95 -4.68 3.75
N GLU A 106 20.23 -5.07 2.70
CA GLU A 106 20.03 -4.20 1.52
C GLU A 106 19.00 -3.11 1.83
N ASP A 107 19.28 -1.87 1.40
CA ASP A 107 18.32 -0.78 1.51
C ASP A 107 16.99 -1.14 0.83
N PRO A 108 15.84 -0.92 1.49
CA PRO A 108 14.54 -1.27 0.96
C PRO A 108 14.24 -0.76 -0.45
N VAL A 109 14.62 0.48 -0.77
CA VAL A 109 14.40 1.06 -2.09
C VAL A 109 15.32 0.41 -3.11
N ALA A 110 16.59 0.22 -2.78
CA ALA A 110 17.54 -0.49 -3.65
C ALA A 110 17.08 -1.93 -3.95
N GLY A 111 16.56 -2.66 -2.95
CA GLY A 111 16.00 -3.99 -3.14
C GLY A 111 14.78 -4.01 -4.07
N LEU A 112 13.86 -3.04 -3.92
CA LEU A 112 12.71 -2.87 -4.81
C LEU A 112 13.14 -2.52 -6.24
N ASP A 113 14.10 -1.62 -6.41
CA ASP A 113 14.63 -1.23 -7.71
C ASP A 113 15.33 -2.43 -8.39
N ARG A 114 16.07 -3.24 -7.63
CA ARG A 114 16.72 -4.47 -8.12
C ARG A 114 15.69 -5.49 -8.62
N VAL A 115 14.63 -5.73 -7.85
CA VAL A 115 13.55 -6.63 -8.27
C VAL A 115 12.79 -6.01 -9.45
N GLY A 116 12.51 -4.71 -9.43
CA GLY A 116 11.89 -4.00 -10.55
C GLY A 116 12.67 -4.17 -11.87
N ALA A 117 14.00 -4.08 -11.80
CA ALA A 117 14.87 -4.30 -12.95
C ALA A 117 14.85 -5.76 -13.43
N LEU A 118 14.85 -6.74 -12.52
CA LEU A 118 14.73 -8.17 -12.86
C LEU A 118 13.42 -8.45 -13.62
N LEU A 119 12.31 -7.89 -13.14
CA LEU A 119 10.97 -8.09 -13.69
C LEU A 119 10.71 -7.20 -14.93
N LYS A 120 11.58 -6.22 -15.21
CA LYS A 120 11.39 -5.18 -16.24
C LYS A 120 10.06 -4.42 -16.06
N VAL A 121 9.80 -3.97 -14.83
CA VAL A 121 8.57 -3.22 -14.53
C VAL A 121 8.51 -1.89 -15.29
N VAL A 122 7.29 -1.47 -15.62
CA VAL A 122 6.97 -0.15 -16.16
C VAL A 122 6.73 0.80 -15.00
N GLY A 123 7.66 1.71 -14.75
CA GLY A 123 7.60 2.64 -13.62
C GLY A 123 8.43 2.17 -12.42
N ARG A 124 8.08 2.63 -11.22
CA ARG A 124 8.84 2.41 -9.99
C ARG A 124 7.93 2.13 -8.79
N VAL A 125 8.39 1.29 -7.87
CA VAL A 125 7.69 0.98 -6.60
C VAL A 125 8.53 1.50 -5.44
N LEU A 126 7.91 2.29 -4.56
CA LEU A 126 8.54 2.90 -3.40
C LEU A 126 7.71 2.62 -2.13
N PRO A 127 8.34 2.42 -0.96
CA PRO A 127 7.61 2.37 0.29
C PRO A 127 7.21 3.79 0.73
N MET A 128 6.07 3.93 1.39
CA MET A 128 5.58 5.24 1.86
C MET A 128 6.42 5.84 2.99
N ALA A 129 7.09 5.00 3.77
CA ALA A 129 7.88 5.39 4.94
C ALA A 129 9.28 4.75 4.91
N ALA A 130 10.19 5.33 5.68
CA ALA A 130 11.56 4.86 5.83
C ALA A 130 11.71 3.67 6.79
N VAL A 131 10.64 3.33 7.52
CA VAL A 131 10.59 2.21 8.47
C VAL A 131 9.30 1.40 8.28
N PRO A 132 9.28 0.11 8.64
CA PRO A 132 8.04 -0.68 8.72
C PRO A 132 7.08 -0.04 9.71
N LEU A 133 5.78 -0.12 9.43
CA LEU A 133 4.74 0.48 10.25
C LEU A 133 3.79 -0.57 10.80
N ASP A 134 3.09 -0.18 11.85
CA ASP A 134 1.91 -0.84 12.37
C ASP A 134 0.79 0.20 12.51
N ILE A 135 -0.45 -0.26 12.54
CA ILE A 135 -1.63 0.62 12.61
C ILE A 135 -2.40 0.24 13.86
N GLU A 136 -2.75 1.23 14.66
CA GLU A 136 -3.62 1.03 15.81
C GLU A 136 -4.85 1.93 15.70
N ALA A 137 -6.01 1.37 16.01
CA ALA A 137 -7.26 2.09 15.97
C ALA A 137 -8.13 1.77 17.19
N THR A 138 -8.94 2.75 17.57
CA THR A 138 -9.99 2.59 18.56
C THR A 138 -11.34 2.69 17.89
N PHE A 139 -12.21 1.72 18.13
CA PHE A 139 -13.56 1.67 17.60
C PHE A 139 -14.59 1.67 18.72
N THR A 140 -15.69 2.39 18.51
CA THR A 140 -16.90 2.25 19.32
C THR A 140 -17.85 1.28 18.62
N THR A 141 -18.19 0.20 19.33
CA THR A 141 -19.02 -0.91 18.85
C THR A 141 -20.28 -1.04 19.70
N SER A 142 -21.19 -1.94 19.32
CA SER A 142 -22.39 -2.25 20.10
C SER A 142 -22.10 -2.82 21.50
N ILE A 143 -20.91 -3.39 21.71
CA ILE A 143 -20.47 -3.96 23.00
C ILE A 143 -19.53 -3.03 23.79
N GLY A 144 -19.27 -1.82 23.27
CA GLY A 144 -18.41 -0.82 23.89
C GLY A 144 -17.17 -0.48 23.05
N ARG A 145 -16.23 0.19 23.69
CA ARG A 145 -14.99 0.68 23.08
C ARG A 145 -13.94 -0.42 23.02
N ILE A 146 -13.36 -0.66 21.84
CA ILE A 146 -12.28 -1.64 21.64
C ILE A 146 -11.07 -0.99 20.99
N ASN A 147 -9.88 -1.46 21.36
CA ASN A 147 -8.62 -1.10 20.71
C ASN A 147 -8.12 -2.30 19.90
N VAL A 148 -7.75 -2.04 18.66
CA VAL A 148 -7.20 -3.06 17.75
C VAL A 148 -5.90 -2.57 17.15
N ARG A 149 -4.99 -3.52 16.91
CA ARG A 149 -3.65 -3.25 16.39
C ARG A 149 -3.36 -4.24 15.27
N GLY A 150 -2.81 -3.74 14.18
CA GLY A 150 -2.55 -4.48 12.96
C GLY A 150 -3.45 -4.04 11.81
N GLN A 151 -2.91 -4.03 10.59
CA GLN A 151 -3.60 -3.58 9.39
C GLN A 151 -4.83 -4.44 9.08
N VAL A 152 -4.72 -5.77 9.21
CA VAL A 152 -5.85 -6.70 8.98
C VAL A 152 -6.95 -6.49 10.02
N GLU A 153 -6.59 -6.36 11.29
CA GLU A 153 -7.52 -6.16 12.40
C GLU A 153 -8.26 -4.82 12.25
N VAL A 154 -7.54 -3.74 11.90
CA VAL A 154 -8.14 -2.42 11.64
C VAL A 154 -9.10 -2.48 10.45
N ALA A 155 -8.72 -3.16 9.36
CA ALA A 155 -9.55 -3.27 8.16
C ALA A 155 -10.83 -4.10 8.37
N THR A 156 -10.80 -5.09 9.26
CA THR A 156 -11.92 -6.05 9.46
C THR A 156 -12.80 -5.70 10.67
N THR A 157 -12.36 -4.78 11.53
CA THR A 157 -13.11 -4.39 12.72
C THR A 157 -14.37 -3.61 12.37
N LYS A 158 -15.50 -4.05 12.94
CA LYS A 158 -16.78 -3.37 12.83
C LYS A 158 -16.98 -2.39 13.98
N GLY A 159 -17.32 -1.15 13.66
CA GLY A 159 -17.62 -0.11 14.65
C GLY A 159 -17.28 1.27 14.10
N LYS A 160 -17.68 2.32 14.82
CA LYS A 160 -17.32 3.69 14.44
C LYS A 160 -15.88 3.97 14.83
N LEU A 161 -15.03 4.35 13.87
CA LEU A 161 -13.65 4.75 14.13
C LEU A 161 -13.61 6.01 15.03
N GLU A 162 -12.94 5.92 16.17
CA GLU A 162 -12.75 7.04 17.09
C GLU A 162 -11.36 7.67 16.98
N SER A 163 -10.32 6.85 16.91
CA SER A 163 -8.94 7.29 16.75
C SER A 163 -8.16 6.29 15.92
N LEU A 164 -7.19 6.79 15.17
CA LEU A 164 -6.28 6.03 14.33
C LEU A 164 -4.88 6.61 14.50
N ARG A 165 -3.87 5.75 14.62
CA ARG A 165 -2.46 6.17 14.65
C ARG A 165 -1.57 5.16 13.95
N LEU A 166 -0.45 5.67 13.42
CA LEU A 166 0.66 4.85 12.93
C LEU A 166 1.65 4.62 14.06
N LEU A 167 2.29 3.46 14.06
CA LEU A 167 3.36 3.10 14.97
C LEU A 167 4.59 2.68 14.16
N PRO A 168 5.78 3.30 14.39
CA PRO A 168 6.00 4.47 15.24
C PRO A 168 5.22 5.71 14.77
N GLU A 169 4.92 6.61 15.71
CA GLU A 169 4.26 7.88 15.42
C GLU A 169 5.18 8.80 14.60
N ASN A 170 4.60 9.61 13.70
CA ASN A 170 5.32 10.54 12.82
C ASN A 170 6.52 9.92 12.08
N PRO A 171 6.33 8.80 11.36
CA PRO A 171 7.43 8.13 10.70
C PRO A 171 8.04 9.02 9.61
N ALA A 172 9.35 8.87 9.40
CA ALA A 172 10.03 9.55 8.30
C ALA A 172 9.55 9.00 6.96
N ALA A 173 9.32 9.88 5.98
CA ALA A 173 9.08 9.48 4.60
C ALA A 173 10.41 9.15 3.89
N ARG A 174 10.34 8.38 2.79
CA ARG A 174 11.47 8.19 1.88
C ARG A 174 11.66 9.44 1.00
N SER A 175 12.90 9.88 0.83
CA SER A 175 13.21 11.05 0.00
C SER A 175 12.81 10.82 -1.47
N GLU A 176 12.93 9.59 -1.96
CA GLU A 176 12.51 9.17 -3.29
C GLU A 176 11.00 9.32 -3.48
N ALA A 177 10.21 9.00 -2.45
CA ALA A 177 8.75 9.16 -2.48
C ALA A 177 8.36 10.64 -2.51
N LEU A 178 9.03 11.48 -1.72
CA LEU A 178 8.81 12.93 -1.71
C LEU A 178 9.19 13.57 -3.05
N ALA A 179 10.30 13.13 -3.66
CA ALA A 179 10.73 13.59 -4.97
C ALA A 179 9.71 13.23 -6.06
N ALA A 180 9.18 12.00 -6.04
CA ALA A 180 8.15 11.56 -6.97
C ALA A 180 6.87 12.40 -6.84
N ILE A 181 6.41 12.67 -5.60
CA ILE A 181 5.22 13.51 -5.34
C ILE A 181 5.43 14.95 -5.83
N SER A 182 6.62 15.51 -5.60
CA SER A 182 6.96 16.87 -6.04
C SER A 182 6.97 17.02 -7.56
N GLN A 183 7.37 15.96 -8.28
CA GLN A 183 7.46 15.94 -9.73
C GLN A 183 6.18 15.44 -10.41
N ALA A 184 5.19 14.96 -9.66
CA ALA A 184 3.97 14.40 -10.23
C ALA A 184 3.17 15.45 -11.01
N ASP A 185 2.58 15.02 -12.12
CA ASP A 185 1.55 15.77 -12.84
C ASP A 185 0.15 15.35 -12.34
N VAL A 186 0.02 14.08 -11.91
CA VAL A 186 -1.19 13.50 -11.30
C VAL A 186 -0.83 12.66 -10.07
N ILE A 187 -1.60 12.78 -9.00
CA ILE A 187 -1.52 11.94 -7.80
C ILE A 187 -2.87 11.24 -7.62
N THR A 188 -2.86 9.91 -7.61
CA THR A 188 -4.05 9.08 -7.34
C THR A 188 -3.97 8.49 -5.93
N MET A 189 -5.10 8.40 -5.25
CA MET A 189 -5.25 7.81 -3.92
C MET A 189 -6.35 6.76 -3.95
N GLY A 190 -5.98 5.51 -3.66
CA GLY A 190 -6.91 4.38 -3.75
C GLY A 190 -7.09 3.82 -5.18
N PRO A 191 -8.14 3.01 -5.43
CA PRO A 191 -9.10 2.54 -4.43
C PRO A 191 -8.44 1.56 -3.47
N GLY A 192 -9.17 1.16 -2.43
CA GLY A 192 -8.70 0.24 -1.41
C GLY A 192 -9.27 0.57 -0.04
N SER A 193 -8.90 -0.26 0.93
CA SER A 193 -9.26 -0.04 2.33
C SER A 193 -8.81 1.37 2.77
N TRP A 194 -9.78 2.22 3.12
CA TRP A 194 -9.50 3.65 3.28
C TRP A 194 -8.70 3.90 4.56
N ILE A 195 -9.09 3.29 5.69
CA ILE A 195 -8.45 3.53 6.99
C ILE A 195 -7.10 2.78 7.04
N SER A 196 -7.03 1.57 6.49
CA SER A 196 -5.83 0.72 6.60
C SER A 196 -4.83 0.81 5.44
N SER A 197 -5.21 1.33 4.26
CA SER A 197 -4.34 1.36 3.07
C SER A 197 -4.21 2.70 2.37
N VAL A 198 -5.21 3.60 2.42
CA VAL A 198 -5.13 4.91 1.74
C VAL A 198 -4.77 6.06 2.69
N LEU A 199 -5.55 6.23 3.76
CA LEU A 199 -5.34 7.25 4.77
C LEU A 199 -3.95 7.21 5.43
N PRO A 200 -3.29 6.05 5.63
CA PRO A 200 -1.92 6.00 6.17
C PRO A 200 -0.91 6.87 5.42
N HIS A 201 -1.06 7.06 4.11
CA HIS A 201 -0.18 7.93 3.32
C HIS A 201 -0.23 9.41 3.77
N LEU A 202 -1.40 9.86 4.23
CA LEU A 202 -1.63 11.22 4.72
C LEU A 202 -1.26 11.39 6.20
N MET A 203 -1.06 10.27 6.90
CA MET A 203 -0.60 10.25 8.29
C MET A 203 0.93 10.28 8.41
N VAL A 204 1.66 10.19 7.29
CA VAL A 204 3.11 10.42 7.23
C VAL A 204 3.34 11.93 7.01
N PRO A 205 3.83 12.70 8.01
CA PRO A 205 3.75 14.17 7.96
C PRO A 205 4.41 14.82 6.74
N ALA A 206 5.62 14.40 6.40
CA ALA A 206 6.35 14.93 5.24
C ALA A 206 5.69 14.56 3.90
N GLN A 207 5.08 13.37 3.82
CA GLN A 207 4.37 12.93 2.62
C GLN A 207 3.09 13.74 2.42
N ARG A 208 2.31 13.94 3.50
CA ARG A 208 1.15 14.83 3.49
C ARG A 208 1.51 16.24 3.03
N GLU A 209 2.55 16.84 3.63
CA GLU A 209 3.01 18.18 3.25
C GLU A 209 3.37 18.25 1.77
N ALA A 210 4.09 17.25 1.25
CA ALA A 210 4.43 17.18 -0.17
C ALA A 210 3.19 17.06 -1.08
N ILE A 211 2.18 16.27 -0.68
CA ILE A 211 0.93 16.12 -1.45
C ILE A 211 0.14 17.44 -1.47
N VAL A 212 0.02 18.10 -0.33
CA VAL A 212 -0.68 19.39 -0.19
C VAL A 212 -0.01 20.48 -1.04
N ASN A 213 1.32 20.55 -0.99
CA ASN A 213 2.10 21.56 -1.71
C ASN A 213 2.31 21.25 -3.20
N SER A 214 2.06 20.01 -3.65
CA SER A 214 2.22 19.62 -5.04
C SER A 214 1.26 20.38 -5.96
N LYS A 215 1.68 20.68 -7.19
CA LYS A 215 0.82 21.26 -8.23
C LYS A 215 0.04 20.20 -9.02
N ALA A 216 0.29 18.92 -8.77
CA ALA A 216 -0.38 17.82 -9.43
C ALA A 216 -1.90 17.88 -9.25
N THR A 217 -2.64 17.35 -10.23
CA THR A 217 -4.05 17.01 -10.05
C THR A 217 -4.17 15.86 -9.06
N LYS A 218 -4.94 16.03 -7.97
CA LYS A 218 -5.20 14.98 -6.99
C LYS A 218 -6.53 14.30 -7.28
N ILE A 219 -6.51 12.98 -7.41
CA ILE A 219 -7.67 12.15 -7.71
C ILE A 219 -7.84 11.14 -6.58
N VAL A 220 -8.99 11.20 -5.90
CA VAL A 220 -9.38 10.19 -4.91
C VAL A 220 -10.29 9.18 -5.61
N LEU A 221 -9.89 7.92 -5.58
CA LEU A 221 -10.64 6.80 -6.16
C LEU A 221 -11.39 6.09 -5.03
N LEU A 222 -12.72 6.23 -5.00
CA LEU A 222 -13.58 5.60 -3.99
C LEU A 222 -13.90 4.15 -4.34
N ASN A 223 -14.13 3.33 -3.32
CA ASN A 223 -14.55 1.94 -3.50
C ASN A 223 -15.97 1.86 -4.07
N LEU A 224 -16.25 0.85 -4.88
CA LEU A 224 -17.56 0.65 -5.53
C LEU A 224 -18.67 0.32 -4.50
N ASP A 225 -18.33 -0.39 -3.42
CA ASP A 225 -19.29 -1.01 -2.50
C ASP A 225 -19.53 -0.22 -1.20
N ALA A 226 -19.25 1.08 -1.17
CA ALA A 226 -19.45 1.92 0.03
C ALA A 226 -20.91 1.92 0.57
N ASN A 227 -21.87 1.35 -0.16
CA ASN A 227 -23.30 1.28 0.18
C ASN A 227 -23.84 -0.12 0.58
N SER A 228 -22.99 -1.12 0.83
CA SER A 228 -23.47 -2.45 1.22
C SER A 228 -23.86 -2.53 2.70
N LEU A 229 -25.17 -2.54 2.98
CA LEU A 229 -25.75 -2.81 4.31
C LEU A 229 -25.43 -4.23 4.86
N ASN A 230 -24.71 -5.09 4.13
CA ASN A 230 -24.66 -6.53 4.42
C ASN A 230 -23.28 -7.22 4.28
N SER A 231 -22.17 -6.51 4.09
CA SER A 231 -20.84 -7.12 4.08
C SER A 231 -20.00 -6.63 5.26
N GLY A 232 -19.14 -7.51 5.78
CA GLY A 232 -18.33 -7.27 6.98
C GLY A 232 -17.17 -6.32 6.77
N ASP A 233 -17.37 -5.26 5.99
CA ASP A 233 -16.31 -4.38 5.50
C ASP A 233 -16.03 -3.23 6.49
N GLU A 234 -14.77 -2.78 6.46
CA GLU A 234 -14.22 -1.62 7.16
C GLU A 234 -15.26 -0.49 7.26
N TYR A 235 -15.53 0.05 8.45
CA TYR A 235 -16.35 1.27 8.63
C TYR A 235 -15.58 2.52 8.16
N ALA A 236 -14.95 2.42 7.01
CA ALA A 236 -14.38 3.51 6.24
C ALA A 236 -15.53 4.22 5.56
N GLY A 237 -16.17 5.15 6.28
CA GLY A 237 -17.15 6.11 5.76
C GLY A 237 -18.04 5.63 4.61
N TYR A 238 -19.27 5.22 4.88
CA TYR A 238 -20.16 4.69 3.84
C TYR A 238 -20.52 5.72 2.75
N SER A 239 -20.41 7.01 3.05
CA SER A 239 -20.65 8.09 2.10
C SER A 239 -19.36 8.79 1.67
N ALA A 240 -19.42 9.49 0.53
CA ALA A 240 -18.35 10.41 0.13
C ALA A 240 -18.11 11.51 1.19
N GLU A 241 -19.16 11.94 1.90
CA GLU A 241 -19.06 12.92 3.00
C GLU A 241 -18.24 12.35 4.17
N ASP A 242 -18.47 11.09 4.56
CA ASP A 242 -17.70 10.46 5.62
C ASP A 242 -16.21 10.33 5.27
N HIS A 243 -15.90 10.04 4.01
CA HIS A 243 -14.51 10.05 3.52
C HIS A 243 -13.88 11.44 3.65
N LEU A 244 -14.62 12.51 3.36
CA LEU A 244 -14.16 13.90 3.56
C LEU A 244 -13.97 14.22 5.05
N HIS A 245 -14.84 13.76 5.94
CA HIS A 245 -14.65 13.91 7.38
C HIS A 245 -13.40 13.19 7.89
N LEU A 246 -13.11 11.98 7.37
CA LEU A 246 -11.88 11.26 7.69
C LEU A 246 -10.65 12.01 7.20
N LEU A 247 -10.69 12.58 5.99
CA LEU A 247 -9.63 13.45 5.49
C LEU A 247 -9.43 14.65 6.41
N GLN A 248 -10.48 15.42 6.71
CA GLN A 248 -10.37 16.62 7.56
C GLN A 248 -9.79 16.32 8.96
N LYS A 249 -10.04 15.11 9.48
CA LYS A 249 -9.57 14.72 10.81
C LYS A 249 -8.12 14.26 10.83
N TYR A 250 -7.66 13.55 9.79
CA TYR A 250 -6.37 12.85 9.81
C TYR A 250 -5.36 13.33 8.75
N ALA A 251 -5.80 14.11 7.78
CA ALA A 251 -4.99 14.69 6.70
C ALA A 251 -5.03 16.22 6.74
#